data_AF-A0AA97GQI0-F1
#
_entry.id   AF-A0AA97GQI0-F1
#
_cell.length_a   1.000
_cell.length_b   1.000
_cell.length_c   1.000
_cell.angle_alpha   90.00
_cell.angle_beta   90.00
_cell.angle_gamma   90.00
#
_symmetry.space_group_name_H-M   'P 1'
#
loop_
_entity.id
_entity.type
_entity.pdbx_description
1 polymer ?
#
loop_
_entity_poly.entity_id
_entity_poly.type
_entity_poly.pdbx_seq_one_letter_code
_entity_poly.pdbx_strand_id
1 'polypeptide(L)' 'MNTSLSVECLPISKYCELFGETTDAINKRLQRLVWHEGVHVLKIEGVKERWIDIKEVNKWARQNKSSLAE' A
#
# COMPACT_ATOMS: atom_id res chain seq x y z
N MET A 1 4.20 -29.11 -1.92
CA MET A 1 3.84 -27.99 -2.82
C MET A 1 3.84 -26.73 -1.97
N ASN A 2 4.84 -25.85 -2.12
CA ASN A 2 4.86 -24.55 -1.45
C ASN A 2 4.04 -23.56 -2.29
N THR A 3 2.73 -23.53 -2.08
CA THR A 3 1.90 -22.42 -2.55
C THR A 3 2.18 -21.22 -1.66
N SER A 4 3.19 -20.43 -2.02
CA SER A 4 3.35 -19.10 -1.44
C SER A 4 2.15 -18.26 -1.89
N LEU A 5 1.17 -18.13 -0.98
CA LEU A 5 0.07 -17.17 -1.11
C LEU A 5 0.68 -15.77 -1.00
N SER A 6 1.07 -15.20 -2.14
CA SER A 6 1.45 -13.80 -2.23
C SER A 6 0.16 -13.00 -2.19
N VAL A 7 -0.16 -12.44 -1.03
CA VAL A 7 -1.26 -11.49 -0.91
C VAL A 7 -0.83 -10.21 -1.63
N GLU A 8 -1.38 -9.98 -2.82
CA GLU A 8 -1.01 -8.83 -3.64
C GLU A 8 -1.76 -7.56 -3.25
N CYS A 9 -2.96 -7.69 -2.66
CA CYS A 9 -3.76 -6.56 -2.21
C CYS A 9 -4.41 -6.82 -0.85
N LEU A 10 -4.59 -5.77 -0.06
CA LEU A 10 -5.25 -5.83 1.25
C LEU A 10 -6.21 -4.65 1.44
N PRO A 11 -7.35 -4.81 2.13
CA PRO A 11 -8.12 -3.67 2.62
C PRO A 11 -7.23 -2.71 3.44
N ILE A 12 -7.46 -1.39 3.35
CA ILE A 12 -6.66 -0.40 4.10
C ILE A 12 -6.62 -0.71 5.60
N SER A 13 -7.76 -1.05 6.20
CA SER A 13 -7.90 -1.44 7.60
C SER A 13 -6.93 -2.56 7.97
N LYS A 14 -6.87 -3.61 7.14
CA LYS A 14 -5.96 -4.74 7.38
C LYS A 14 -4.50 -4.38 7.14
N TYR A 15 -4.21 -3.56 6.14
CA TYR A 15 -2.86 -3.05 5.90
C TYR A 15 -2.37 -2.23 7.09
N CYS A 16 -3.18 -1.30 7.59
CA CYS A 16 -2.87 -0.49 8.77
C CYS A 16 -2.59 -1.37 10.00
N GLU A 17 -3.43 -2.39 10.25
CA GLU A 17 -3.24 -3.35 11.34
C GLU A 17 -1.90 -4.09 11.23
N LEU A 18 -1.59 -4.62 10.04
CA LEU A 18 -0.41 -5.48 9.84
C LEU A 18 0.91 -4.70 9.84
N PHE A 19 0.92 -3.46 9.33
CA PHE A 19 2.14 -2.69 9.09
C PHE A 19 2.30 -1.49 10.04
N GLY A 20 1.42 -1.33 11.03
CA GLY A 20 1.48 -0.23 12.00
C GLY A 20 1.23 1.15 11.37
N GLU A 21 0.55 1.18 10.23
CA GLU A 21 0.21 2.40 9.52
C GLU A 21 -1.17 2.91 9.96
N THR A 22 -1.51 4.15 9.60
CA THR A 22 -2.84 4.71 9.87
C THR A 22 -3.54 5.14 8.59
N THR A 23 -4.87 5.08 8.57
CA THR A 23 -5.66 5.57 7.42
C THR A 23 -5.34 7.03 7.10
N ASP A 24 -5.08 7.87 8.11
CA ASP A 24 -4.64 9.25 7.93
C ASP A 24 -3.28 9.34 7.23
N ALA A 25 -2.29 8.52 7.61
CA ALA A 25 -1.01 8.46 6.93
C ALA A 25 -1.16 8.06 5.46
N ILE A 26 -2.00 7.07 5.15
CA ILE A 26 -2.31 6.66 3.77
C ILE A 26 -2.96 7.82 2.99
N ASN A 27 -3.95 8.50 3.59
CA ASN A 27 -4.59 9.66 2.96
C ASN A 27 -3.61 10.80 2.72
N LYS A 28 -2.69 11.07 3.64
CA LYS A 28 -1.62 12.07 3.46
C LYS A 28 -0.69 11.71 2.31
N ARG A 29 -0.38 10.42 2.11
CA ARG A 29 0.41 9.96 0.95
C ARG A 29 -0.30 10.23 -0.37
N LEU A 30 -1.62 10.02 -0.43
CA LEU A 30 -2.45 10.34 -1.59
C LEU A 30 -2.54 11.85 -1.82
N GLN A 31 -2.82 12.64 -0.77
CA GLN A 31 -2.93 14.10 -0.86
C GLN A 31 -1.63 14.76 -1.33
N ARG A 32 -0.48 14.21 -0.91
CA ARG A 32 0.84 14.70 -1.30
C ARG A 32 1.33 14.12 -2.64
N LEU A 33 0.50 13.34 -3.33
CA LEU A 33 0.84 12.66 -4.58
C LEU A 33 2.10 11.77 -4.47
N VAL A 34 2.40 11.30 -3.26
CA VAL A 34 3.45 10.29 -3.02
C VAL A 34 2.93 8.93 -3.46
N TRP A 35 1.69 8.63 -3.09
CA TRP A 35 0.92 7.48 -3.59
C TRP A 35 -0.21 7.98 -4.49
N HIS A 36 -0.71 7.08 -5.34
CA HIS A 36 -1.73 7.41 -6.33
C HIS A 36 -2.88 6.41 -6.28
N GLU A 37 -4.11 6.91 -6.37
CA GLU A 37 -5.30 6.07 -6.58
C GLU A 37 -5.21 5.39 -7.96
N GLY A 38 -5.58 4.12 -8.03
CA GLY A 38 -5.41 3.26 -9.21
C GLY A 38 -4.01 2.66 -9.37
N VAL A 39 -3.05 3.01 -8.50
CA VAL A 39 -1.69 2.43 -8.50
C VAL A 39 -1.35 1.80 -7.16
N HIS A 40 -1.31 2.60 -6.10
CA HIS A 40 -0.96 2.13 -4.75
C HIS A 40 -2.21 1.84 -3.92
N VAL A 41 -3.27 2.62 -4.16
CA VAL A 41 -4.57 2.47 -3.50
C VAL A 41 -5.61 2.21 -4.58
N LEU A 42 -6.33 1.10 -4.46
CA LEU A 42 -7.32 0.65 -5.43
C LEU A 42 -8.73 0.88 -4.89
N LYS A 43 -9.57 1.52 -5.71
CA LYS A 43 -11.01 1.58 -5.49
C LYS A 43 -11.66 0.47 -6.30
N ILE A 44 -12.15 -0.56 -5.61
CA ILE A 44 -12.76 -1.73 -6.23
C ILE A 44 -14.27 -1.50 -6.32
N GLU A 45 -14.85 -1.74 -7.49
CA GLU A 45 -16.29 -1.61 -7.70
C GLU A 45 -17.07 -2.55 -6.76
N GLY A 46 -18.15 -2.05 -6.18
CA GLY A 46 -18.98 -2.81 -5.23
C GLY A 46 -18.35 -3.01 -3.84
N VAL A 47 -17.11 -2.58 -3.61
CA VAL A 47 -16.44 -2.67 -2.32
C VAL A 47 -16.40 -1.30 -1.65
N LYS A 48 -16.88 -1.23 -0.40
CA LYS A 48 -16.95 0.03 0.36
C LYS A 48 -15.56 0.59 0.69
N GLU A 49 -14.64 -0.29 1.08
CA GLU A 49 -13.29 0.11 1.48
C GLU A 49 -12.33 0.08 0.29
N ARG A 50 -11.39 1.03 0.25
CA ARG A 50 -10.27 0.99 -0.69
C ARG A 50 -9.21 -0.01 -0.22
N TRP A 51 -8.47 -0.55 -1.19
CA TRP A 51 -7.45 -1.56 -0.94
C TRP A 51 -6.07 -0.98 -1.23
N ILE A 52 -5.04 -1.52 -0.60
CA ILE A 52 -3.64 -1.24 -0.88
C ILE A 52 -3.10 -2.32 -1.80
N ASP A 53 -2.49 -1.93 -2.92
CA ASP A 53 -1.67 -2.80 -3.75
C ASP A 53 -0.27 -2.92 -3.11
N ILE A 54 -0.01 -4.08 -2.51
CA ILE A 54 1.22 -4.34 -1.76
C ILE A 54 2.43 -4.37 -2.69
N LYS A 55 2.24 -4.79 -3.93
CA LYS A 55 3.34 -4.91 -4.91
C LYS A 55 3.82 -3.52 -5.33
N GLU A 56 2.91 -2.62 -5.68
CA GLU A 56 3.27 -1.26 -6.07
C GLU A 56 3.79 -0.43 -4.88
N VAL A 57 3.24 -0.61 -3.68
CA VAL A 57 3.81 -0.01 -2.46
C VAL A 57 5.25 -0.47 -2.22
N ASN A 58 5.52 -1.77 -2.33
CA ASN A 58 6.87 -2.30 -2.16
C ASN A 58 7.85 -1.80 -3.24
N LYS A 59 7.38 -1.64 -4.48
CA LYS A 59 8.16 -1.07 -5.57
C LYS A 59 8.50 0.39 -5.29
N TRP A 60 7.53 1.19 -4.85
CA TRP A 60 7.75 2.57 -4.41
C TRP A 60 8.76 2.64 -3.27
N ALA A 61 8.61 1.80 -2.24
CA ALA A 61 9.51 1.76 -1.10
C ALA A 61 10.96 1.46 -1.51
N ARG A 62 11.16 0.53 -2.46
CA ARG A 62 12.49 0.21 -3.00
C ARG A 62 13.12 1.34 -3.81
N GLN A 63 12.31 2.13 -4.52
CA GLN A 63 12.77 3.27 -5.31
C GLN A 63 13.06 4.51 -4.44
N ASN A 64 12.33 4.66 -3.35
CA ASN A 64 12.39 5.82 -2.45
C ASN A 64 13.11 5.50 -1.13
N LYS A 65 13.82 4.37 -1.07
CA LYS A 65 14.72 4.09 0.05
C LYS A 65 15.77 5.20 0.07
N SER A 66 15.86 5.93 1.18
CA SER A 66 16.95 6.88 1.35
C SER A 66 18.24 6.07 1.33
N SER A 67 19.18 6.40 0.44
CA SER A 67 20.54 5.88 0.50
C SER A 67 21.26 6.59 1.66
N LEU A 68 20.85 6.31 2.90
CA LEU A 68 21.77 6.43 4.02
C LEU A 68 22.68 5.20 3.91
N ALA A 69 23.64 5.29 3.00
CA ALA A 69 24.89 4.57 3.15
C ALA A 69 25.58 5.18 4.38
N GLU A 70 25.89 4.32 5.34
CA GLU A 70 26.83 4.63 6.43
C GLU A 70 28.19 5.09 5.87
#